data_AF-A0A2N6PLN0-F1
#
_entry.id   AF-A0A2N6PLN0-F1
#
_cell.length_a   1.000
_cell.length_b   1.000
_cell.length_c   1.000
_cell.angle_alpha   90.00
_cell.angle_beta   90.00
_cell.angle_gamma   90.00
#
_symmetry.space_group_name_H-M   'P 1'
#
loop_
_entity.id
_entity.type
_entity.pdbx_description
1 polymer ?
#
loop_
_entity_poly.entity_id
_entity_poly.type
_entity_poly.pdbx_seq_one_letter_code
_entity_poly.pdbx_strand_id
1 'polypeptide(L)'
;EGRDVIDTTTYEVDPKTGKVTPTTVRTYGTIKEPIIETRPVPSPVIYEKDDTKEKGTAPTTVKGEDGEDTITTIYTVDPNTGKITASEGQPVRTKEPTNTIVKVAAKDKVETTEILSPKKYVKDDTRDK
;
A
#
# COMPACT_ATOMS: atom_id res chain seq x y z
N GLU A 1 12.95 22.85 1.69
CA GLU A 1 13.98 23.41 0.80
C GLU A 1 13.55 24.76 0.28
N GLY A 2 14.54 25.61 -0.02
CA GLY A 2 14.42 27.06 -0.16
C GLY A 2 13.74 27.53 -1.43
N ARG A 3 13.07 28.68 -1.32
CA ARG A 3 12.49 29.44 -2.44
C ARG A 3 13.57 30.09 -3.30
N ASP A 4 13.27 30.30 -4.58
CA ASP A 4 14.09 31.13 -5.45
C ASP A 4 13.79 32.61 -5.16
N VAL A 5 14.82 33.40 -4.84
CA VAL A 5 14.71 34.83 -4.51
C VAL A 5 15.72 35.60 -5.35
N ILE A 6 15.24 36.59 -6.10
CA ILE A 6 16.07 37.39 -6.98
C ILE A 6 15.96 38.85 -6.53
N ASP A 7 17.08 39.44 -6.12
CA ASP A 7 17.19 40.86 -5.79
C ASP A 7 17.80 41.61 -6.98
N THR A 8 17.02 42.43 -7.67
CA THR A 8 17.47 43.26 -8.81
C THR A 8 17.69 44.69 -8.34
N THR A 9 18.89 45.24 -8.48
CA THR A 9 19.19 46.63 -8.12
C THR A 9 19.43 47.47 -9.38
N THR A 10 18.63 48.52 -9.58
CA THR A 10 18.80 49.52 -10.63
C THR A 10 19.41 50.79 -10.04
N TYR A 11 20.22 51.50 -10.83
CA TYR A 11 20.89 52.73 -10.40
C TYR A 11 20.44 53.88 -11.29
N GLU A 12 19.85 54.92 -10.69
CA GLU A 12 19.51 56.16 -11.38
C GLU A 12 20.53 57.24 -11.04
N VAL A 13 21.02 57.95 -12.06
CA VAL A 13 21.98 59.04 -11.90
C VAL A 13 21.28 60.36 -12.16
N ASP A 14 21.31 61.27 -11.20
CA ASP A 14 20.86 62.65 -11.41
C ASP A 14 21.84 63.36 -12.35
N PRO A 15 21.40 63.80 -13.55
CA PRO A 15 22.28 64.40 -14.55
C PRO A 15 22.82 65.79 -14.15
N LYS A 16 22.19 66.46 -13.17
CA LYS A 16 22.60 67.78 -12.70
C LYS A 16 23.58 67.71 -11.55
N THR A 17 23.42 66.70 -10.68
CA THR A 17 24.20 66.59 -9.44
C THR A 17 25.19 65.42 -9.42
N GLY A 18 25.09 64.48 -10.38
CA GLY A 18 25.89 63.26 -10.41
C GLY A 18 25.54 62.26 -9.28
N LYS A 19 24.49 62.54 -8.49
CA LYS A 19 24.07 61.68 -7.39
C LYS A 19 23.48 60.39 -7.93
N VAL A 20 23.95 59.26 -7.42
CA VAL A 20 23.42 57.93 -7.73
C VAL A 20 22.40 57.52 -6.67
N THR A 21 21.22 57.09 -7.11
CA THR A 21 20.17 56.55 -6.26
C THR A 21 19.92 55.08 -6.64
N PRO A 22 20.27 54.12 -5.77
CA PRO A 22 19.96 52.71 -6.02
C PRO A 22 18.51 52.39 -5.64
N THR A 23 17.83 51.60 -6.47
CA THR A 23 16.50 51.05 -6.21
C THR A 23 16.58 49.53 -6.31
N THR A 24 16.29 48.82 -5.21
CA THR A 24 16.29 47.36 -5.19
C THR A 24 14.86 46.84 -5.24
N VAL A 25 14.57 45.96 -6.21
CA VAL A 25 13.32 45.22 -6.35
C VAL A 25 13.59 43.74 -6.08
N ARG A 26 12.89 43.17 -5.11
CA ARG A 26 12.91 41.74 -4.82
C ARG A 26 11.79 41.03 -5.57
N THR A 27 12.12 40.01 -6.32
CA THR A 27 11.15 39.11 -6.98
C THR A 27 11.25 37.70 -6.39
N TYR A 28 10.12 37.00 -6.37
CA TYR A 28 10.00 35.65 -5.83
C TYR A 28 9.75 34.67 -6.97
N GLY A 29 10.34 33.46 -6.88
CA GLY A 29 10.04 32.37 -7.81
C GLY A 29 8.54 32.06 -7.85
N THR A 30 8.00 31.83 -9.05
CA THR A 30 6.55 31.71 -9.28
C THR A 30 6.03 30.28 -9.29
N ILE A 31 6.93 29.30 -9.35
CA ILE A 31 6.58 27.88 -9.43
C ILE A 31 7.32 27.07 -8.37
N LYS A 32 6.64 26.08 -7.83
CA LYS A 32 7.22 25.02 -7.01
C LYS A 32 6.66 23.69 -7.51
N GLU A 33 7.54 22.71 -7.70
CA GLU A 33 7.14 21.40 -8.20
C GLU A 33 6.16 20.71 -7.24
N PRO A 34 5.14 20.00 -7.78
CA PRO A 34 4.25 19.20 -6.97
C PRO A 34 5.00 18.03 -6.35
N ILE A 35 4.55 17.60 -5.18
CA ILE A 35 5.10 16.41 -4.51
C ILE A 35 4.08 15.27 -4.65
N ILE A 36 4.59 14.08 -4.96
CA ILE A 36 3.80 12.86 -5.08
C ILE A 36 4.15 11.95 -3.90
N GLU A 37 3.14 11.55 -3.14
CA GLU A 37 3.24 10.58 -2.05
C GLU A 37 2.45 9.33 -2.41
N THR A 38 3.03 8.14 -2.24
CA THR A 38 2.34 6.86 -2.45
C THR A 38 1.99 6.21 -1.11
N ARG A 39 0.83 5.56 -1.06
CA ARG A 39 0.31 4.86 0.13
C ARG A 39 -0.14 3.45 -0.25
N PRO A 40 0.35 2.39 0.42
CA PRO A 40 -0.08 1.02 0.11
C PRO A 40 -1.52 0.77 0.55
N VAL A 41 -2.26 0.01 -0.27
CA VAL A 41 -3.61 -0.45 0.04
C VAL A 41 -3.55 -1.96 0.29
N PRO A 42 -3.83 -2.43 1.53
CA PRO A 42 -3.72 -3.84 1.86
C PRO A 42 -4.59 -4.75 0.98
N SER A 43 -4.03 -5.88 0.57
CA SER A 43 -4.74 -6.98 -0.10
C SER A 43 -5.92 -7.49 0.75
N PRO A 44 -7.16 -7.56 0.20
CA PRO A 44 -8.28 -8.15 0.91
C PRO A 44 -8.08 -9.65 1.11
N VAL A 45 -8.48 -10.17 2.27
CA VAL A 45 -8.43 -11.61 2.56
C VAL A 45 -9.80 -12.23 2.28
N ILE A 46 -9.83 -13.26 1.43
CA ILE A 46 -11.02 -14.04 1.10
C ILE A 46 -10.79 -15.49 1.50
N TYR A 47 -11.79 -16.07 2.18
CA TYR A 47 -11.78 -17.48 2.54
C TYR A 47 -12.59 -18.30 1.54
N GLU A 48 -11.97 -19.34 0.99
CA GLU A 48 -12.61 -20.28 0.08
C GLU A 48 -12.62 -21.68 0.68
N LYS A 49 -13.70 -22.43 0.41
CA LYS A 49 -13.79 -23.83 0.82
C LYS A 49 -12.94 -24.70 -0.11
N ASP A 50 -12.13 -25.59 0.46
CA ASP A 50 -11.36 -26.59 -0.27
C ASP A 50 -11.90 -28.00 0.01
N ASP A 51 -12.77 -28.46 -0.89
CA ASP A 51 -13.37 -29.81 -0.84
C ASP A 51 -12.40 -30.91 -1.32
N THR A 52 -11.18 -30.56 -1.74
CA THR A 52 -10.17 -31.54 -2.14
C THR A 52 -9.35 -32.06 -0.95
N LYS A 53 -9.30 -31.28 0.14
CA LYS A 53 -8.49 -31.56 1.33
C LYS A 53 -9.33 -31.96 2.53
N GLU A 54 -8.88 -32.99 3.25
CA GLU A 54 -9.53 -33.46 4.47
C GLU A 54 -9.64 -32.35 5.53
N LYS A 55 -10.80 -32.26 6.15
CA LYS A 55 -11.08 -31.33 7.24
C LYS A 55 -10.08 -31.56 8.37
N GLY A 56 -9.52 -30.46 8.88
CA GLY A 56 -8.46 -30.50 9.89
C GLY A 56 -7.04 -30.45 9.30
N THR A 57 -6.87 -30.54 7.98
CA THR A 57 -5.60 -30.18 7.34
C THR A 57 -5.38 -28.66 7.35
N ALA A 58 -4.11 -28.24 7.32
CA ALA A 58 -3.75 -26.82 7.35
C ALA A 58 -4.28 -26.09 6.10
N PRO A 59 -4.82 -24.87 6.26
CA PRO A 59 -5.30 -24.08 5.14
C PRO A 59 -4.13 -23.71 4.20
N THR A 60 -4.46 -23.48 2.94
CA THR A 60 -3.47 -23.02 1.95
C THR A 60 -3.73 -21.57 1.60
N THR A 61 -2.70 -20.74 1.63
CA THR A 61 -2.81 -19.32 1.33
C THR A 61 -2.13 -19.01 0.00
N VAL A 62 -2.86 -18.37 -0.90
CA VAL A 62 -2.33 -17.72 -2.10
C VAL A 62 -2.29 -16.23 -1.81
N LYS A 63 -1.08 -15.67 -1.70
CA LYS A 63 -0.90 -14.28 -1.34
C LYS A 63 -1.32 -13.38 -2.50
N GLY A 64 -2.18 -12.41 -2.21
CA GLY A 64 -2.50 -11.31 -3.11
C GLY A 64 -1.45 -10.20 -3.03
N GLU A 65 -1.56 -9.25 -3.94
CA GLU A 65 -0.72 -8.07 -3.98
C GLU A 65 -1.47 -6.89 -3.38
N ASP A 66 -0.74 -6.08 -2.60
CA ASP A 66 -1.24 -4.79 -2.15
C ASP A 66 -1.39 -3.85 -3.36
N GLY A 67 -2.43 -3.03 -3.26
CA GLY A 67 -2.66 -1.91 -4.16
C GLY A 67 -1.87 -0.68 -3.73
N GLU A 68 -2.11 0.42 -4.41
CA GLU A 68 -1.43 1.70 -4.17
C GLU A 68 -2.38 2.86 -4.47
N ASP A 69 -2.45 3.80 -3.55
CA ASP A 69 -3.07 5.11 -3.73
C ASP A 69 -1.95 6.16 -3.85
N THR A 70 -2.14 7.14 -4.73
CA THR A 70 -1.23 8.26 -4.94
C THR A 70 -1.90 9.56 -4.54
N ILE A 71 -1.18 10.40 -3.79
CA ILE A 71 -1.60 11.73 -3.38
C ILE A 71 -0.65 12.76 -3.99
N THR A 72 -1.23 13.73 -4.69
CA THR A 72 -0.47 14.84 -5.30
C THR A 72 -0.67 16.10 -4.48
N THR A 73 0.41 16.67 -3.97
CA THR A 73 0.40 17.97 -3.30
C THR A 73 0.84 19.06 -4.28
N ILE A 74 -0.06 19.97 -4.59
CA ILE A 74 0.19 21.11 -5.47
C ILE A 74 0.54 22.33 -4.61
N TYR A 75 1.52 23.10 -5.06
CA TYR A 75 1.91 24.35 -4.41
C TYR A 75 1.51 25.55 -5.27
N THR A 76 0.84 26.52 -4.66
CA THR A 76 0.53 27.80 -5.28
C THR A 76 1.36 28.89 -4.60
N VAL A 77 2.03 29.70 -5.42
CA VAL A 77 2.87 30.80 -4.96
C VAL A 77 2.20 32.14 -5.27
N ASP A 78 2.07 33.00 -4.27
CA ASP A 78 1.70 34.39 -4.46
C ASP A 78 2.87 35.15 -5.10
N PRO A 79 2.73 35.69 -6.33
CA PRO A 79 3.83 36.36 -7.03
C PRO A 79 4.28 37.68 -6.38
N ASN A 80 3.42 38.33 -5.57
CA ASN A 80 3.73 39.61 -4.93
C ASN A 80 4.44 39.41 -3.59
N THR A 81 4.01 38.41 -2.82
CA THR A 81 4.54 38.17 -1.46
C THR A 81 5.51 36.99 -1.38
N GLY A 82 5.52 36.13 -2.38
CA GLY A 82 6.25 34.86 -2.37
C GLY A 82 5.68 33.84 -1.39
N LYS A 83 4.46 34.04 -0.86
CA LYS A 83 3.83 33.11 0.07
C LYS A 83 3.44 31.82 -0.66
N ILE A 84 3.84 30.68 -0.09
CA ILE A 84 3.51 29.35 -0.60
C ILE A 84 2.28 28.82 0.14
N THR A 85 1.32 28.31 -0.62
CA THR A 85 0.17 27.57 -0.11
C THR A 85 0.21 26.15 -0.68
N ALA A 86 -0.03 25.15 0.15
CA ALA A 86 -0.08 23.75 -0.25
C ALA A 86 -1.53 23.30 -0.34
N SER A 87 -1.86 22.55 -1.38
CA SER A 87 -3.15 21.90 -1.57
C SER A 87 -2.91 20.44 -1.86
N GLU A 88 -3.31 19.58 -0.93
CA GLU A 88 -3.31 18.14 -1.13
C GLU A 88 -4.50 17.74 -2.01
N GLY A 89 -4.24 16.93 -3.03
CA GLY A 89 -5.28 16.31 -3.84
C GLY A 89 -5.94 15.13 -3.13
N GLN A 90 -7.06 14.66 -3.68
CA GLN A 90 -7.67 13.42 -3.21
C GLN A 90 -6.76 12.22 -3.56
N PRO A 91 -6.73 11.17 -2.73
CA PRO A 91 -6.02 9.94 -3.07
C PRO A 91 -6.63 9.31 -4.33
N VAL A 92 -5.78 8.94 -5.27
CA VAL A 92 -6.16 8.27 -6.51
C VAL A 92 -5.55 6.88 -6.53
N ARG A 93 -6.39 5.85 -6.70
CA ARG A 93 -5.97 4.45 -6.85
C ARG A 93 -5.13 4.29 -8.12
N THR A 94 -3.83 4.05 -7.97
CA THR A 94 -2.88 3.80 -9.07
C THR A 94 -2.66 2.31 -9.33
N LYS A 95 -2.83 1.48 -8.31
CA LYS A 95 -2.75 0.02 -8.44
C LYS A 95 -3.87 -0.63 -7.63
N GLU A 96 -4.71 -1.44 -8.27
CA GLU A 96 -5.73 -2.23 -7.58
C GLU A 96 -5.09 -3.39 -6.79
N PRO A 97 -5.50 -3.64 -5.53
CA PRO A 97 -5.06 -4.80 -4.80
C PRO A 97 -5.66 -6.08 -5.41
N THR A 98 -4.93 -7.17 -5.35
CA THR A 98 -5.47 -8.50 -5.64
C THR A 98 -5.74 -9.25 -4.34
N ASN A 99 -6.74 -10.13 -4.33
CA ASN A 99 -7.17 -10.80 -3.11
C ASN A 99 -6.15 -11.85 -2.65
N THR A 100 -5.89 -11.87 -1.34
CA THR A 100 -5.24 -13.00 -0.67
C THR A 100 -6.30 -14.06 -0.41
N ILE A 101 -6.13 -15.22 -1.04
CA ILE A 101 -7.10 -16.32 -0.94
C ILE A 101 -6.60 -17.34 0.08
N VAL A 102 -7.41 -17.61 1.10
CA VAL A 102 -7.17 -18.64 2.11
C VAL A 102 -8.14 -19.79 1.89
N LYS A 103 -7.62 -20.90 1.40
CA LYS A 103 -8.36 -22.14 1.15
C LYS A 103 -8.42 -22.99 2.41
N VAL A 104 -9.62 -23.17 2.95
CA VAL A 104 -9.89 -23.93 4.18
C VAL A 104 -10.38 -25.33 3.83
N ALA A 105 -9.66 -26.34 4.28
CA ALA A 105 -9.97 -27.74 4.02
C ALA A 105 -11.30 -28.17 4.66
N ALA A 106 -12.15 -28.82 3.87
CA ALA A 106 -13.52 -29.12 4.27
C ALA A 106 -14.06 -30.47 3.79
N LYS A 107 -13.24 -31.31 3.16
CA LYS A 107 -13.61 -32.68 2.81
C LYS A 107 -13.73 -33.53 4.08
N ASP A 108 -14.84 -34.19 4.31
CA ASP A 108 -14.98 -35.03 5.51
C ASP A 108 -14.02 -36.24 5.45
N LYS A 109 -13.41 -36.58 6.59
CA LYS A 109 -12.58 -37.77 6.77
C LYS A 109 -13.49 -38.95 7.13
N VAL A 110 -13.51 -39.99 6.30
CA VAL A 110 -14.19 -41.25 6.62
C VAL A 110 -13.20 -42.17 7.32
N GLU A 111 -13.41 -42.43 8.61
CA GLU A 111 -12.58 -43.35 9.40
C GLU A 111 -13.26 -44.71 9.51
N THR A 112 -12.75 -45.70 8.78
CA THR A 112 -13.22 -47.09 8.86
C THR A 112 -12.47 -47.80 9.99
N THR A 113 -13.09 -47.95 11.15
CA THR A 113 -12.55 -48.81 12.21
C THR A 113 -12.90 -50.27 11.89
N GLU A 114 -11.90 -51.09 11.55
CA GLU A 114 -12.09 -52.54 11.46
C GLU A 114 -12.39 -53.11 12.85
N ILE A 115 -13.60 -53.59 13.04
CA ILE A 115 -13.99 -54.31 14.25
C ILE A 115 -13.36 -55.70 14.17
N LEU A 116 -12.27 -55.94 14.89
CA LEU A 116 -11.72 -57.28 15.03
C LEU A 116 -12.79 -58.17 15.68
N SER A 117 -13.28 -59.15 14.93
CA SER A 117 -14.23 -60.12 15.46
C SER A 117 -13.57 -60.91 16.60
N PRO A 118 -14.27 -61.11 17.74
CA PRO A 118 -13.68 -61.83 18.87
C PRO A 118 -13.38 -63.28 18.45
N LYS A 119 -12.11 -63.66 18.51
CA LYS A 119 -11.68 -65.05 18.30
C LYS A 119 -12.24 -65.90 19.45
N LYS A 120 -13.27 -66.71 19.16
CA LYS A 120 -13.79 -67.72 20.09
C LYS A 120 -13.01 -69.02 19.88
N TYR A 121 -12.18 -69.40 20.86
CA TYR A 121 -11.59 -70.73 20.90
C TYR A 121 -12.63 -71.72 21.42
N VAL A 122 -13.02 -72.67 20.58
CA VAL A 122 -13.77 -73.85 21.00
C VAL A 122 -12.76 -74.96 21.22
N LYS A 123 -12.70 -75.48 22.44
CA LYS A 123 -11.88 -76.66 22.75
C LYS A 123 -12.47 -77.84 21.98
N ASP A 124 -11.67 -78.39 21.08
CA ASP A 124 -12.03 -79.56 20.30
C ASP A 124 -11.54 -80.80 21.06
N ASP A 125 -12.48 -81.48 21.73
CA ASP A 125 -12.21 -82.71 22.48
C ASP A 125 -12.15 -83.95 21.56
N THR A 126 -12.22 -83.79 20.23
CA THR A 126 -12.09 -84.88 19.25
C THR A 126 -10.71 -84.97 18.59
N ARG A 127 -9.76 -84.10 18.96
CA ARG A 127 -8.41 -84.15 18.40
C ARG A 127 -7.61 -85.25 19.09
N ASP A 128 -7.36 -86.34 18.34
CA ASP A 128 -6.52 -87.46 18.76
C ASP A 128 -5.15 -87.00 19.30
N LYS A 129 -4.67 -87.73 20.31
CA LYS A 129 -3.52 -87.38 21.15
C LYS A 129 -2.20 -87.87 20.58
#